data_AF-A0A7M3YKI9-F1
#
_entry.id   AF-A0A7M3YKI9-F1
#
_cell.length_a   1.000
_cell.length_b   1.000
_cell.length_c   1.000
_cell.angle_alpha   90.00
_cell.angle_beta   90.00
_cell.angle_gamma   90.00
#
_symmetry.space_group_name_H-M   'P 1'
#
loop_
_entity.id
_entity.type
_entity.pdbx_description
1 polymer ?
#
loop_
_entity_poly.entity_id
_entity_poly.type
_entity_poly.pdbx_seq_one_letter_code
_entity_poly.pdbx_strand_id
1 'polypeptide(L)'
;IYNDRLKETGKTGADAWIGFGSIHLVWELGKRIGKPNSLIHWAWKNQVPVCIPGITDGSIGAQLFMFRQKHRDFHLDTLADEQVMSDLTWDVATSNALMVGGGISKHHVIWWNQYRGGLDAAVYITTAPEHDGSLSGARLREAISWGKMRPEAPNVCVEGDASVLLPLIGSDIFNR
;
A
#
# COMPACT_ATOMS: atom_id res chain seq x y z
N ILE A 1 -21.35 -4.16 -7.03
CA ILE A 1 -20.76 -3.75 -5.74
C ILE A 1 -21.86 -3.56 -4.71
N TYR A 2 -22.66 -2.48 -4.72
CA TYR A 2 -23.67 -2.26 -3.68
C TYR A 2 -24.63 -3.45 -3.48
N ASN A 3 -25.29 -3.94 -4.54
CA ASN A 3 -26.17 -5.11 -4.44
C ASN A 3 -25.45 -6.38 -3.99
N ASP A 4 -24.16 -6.52 -4.30
CA ASP A 4 -23.36 -7.67 -3.87
C ASP A 4 -23.05 -7.55 -2.37
N ARG A 5 -22.73 -6.33 -1.90
CA ARG A 5 -22.52 -5.99 -0.49
C ARG A 5 -23.78 -6.17 0.35
N LEU A 6 -24.94 -5.79 -0.17
CA LEU A 6 -26.23 -6.06 0.49
C LEU A 6 -26.41 -7.56 0.72
N LYS A 7 -26.14 -8.39 -0.29
CA LYS A 7 -26.26 -9.85 -0.21
C LYS A 7 -25.24 -10.49 0.74
N GLU A 8 -24.01 -9.98 0.74
CA GLU A 8 -22.91 -10.49 1.56
C GLU A 8 -23.08 -10.12 3.03
N THR A 9 -23.42 -8.86 3.32
CA THR A 9 -23.38 -8.32 4.69
C THR A 9 -24.74 -8.20 5.35
N GLY A 10 -25.84 -8.20 4.57
CA GLY A 10 -27.19 -7.89 5.05
C GLY A 10 -27.39 -6.43 5.48
N LYS A 11 -26.36 -5.58 5.40
CA LYS A 11 -26.40 -4.16 5.77
C LYS A 11 -26.91 -3.33 4.60
N THR A 12 -27.57 -2.21 4.89
CA THR A 12 -28.16 -1.30 3.87
C THR A 12 -27.67 0.14 4.05
N GLY A 13 -27.90 0.99 3.05
CA GLY A 13 -27.50 2.39 3.12
C GLY A 13 -25.98 2.55 3.30
N ALA A 14 -25.57 3.44 4.19
CA ALA A 14 -24.15 3.69 4.47
C ALA A 14 -23.45 2.45 5.07
N ASP A 15 -24.14 1.71 5.93
CA ASP A 15 -23.57 0.57 6.65
C ASP A 15 -23.10 -0.56 5.72
N ALA A 16 -23.64 -0.63 4.50
CA ALA A 16 -23.21 -1.59 3.48
C ALA A 16 -21.70 -1.43 3.12
N TRP A 17 -21.13 -0.27 3.38
CA TRP A 17 -19.74 0.08 3.03
C TRP A 17 -18.77 -0.03 4.21
N ILE A 18 -19.23 -0.39 5.42
CA ILE A 18 -18.34 -0.68 6.55
C ILE A 18 -17.43 -1.86 6.18
N GLY A 19 -16.13 -1.71 6.40
CA GLY A 19 -15.13 -2.70 6.00
C GLY A 19 -14.73 -2.64 4.51
N PHE A 20 -15.29 -1.71 3.71
CA PHE A 20 -14.97 -1.57 2.29
C PHE A 20 -14.01 -0.39 2.07
N GLY A 21 -12.71 -0.68 2.15
CA GLY A 21 -11.61 0.26 1.92
C GLY A 21 -11.05 0.26 0.49
N SER A 22 -9.89 0.91 0.30
CA SER A 22 -9.17 0.96 -0.97
C SER A 22 -8.71 -0.41 -1.45
N ILE A 23 -8.32 -1.31 -0.54
CA ILE A 23 -7.91 -2.68 -0.89
C ILE A 23 -9.06 -3.41 -1.59
N HIS A 24 -10.25 -3.35 -0.99
CA HIS A 24 -11.46 -3.97 -1.52
C HIS A 24 -11.90 -3.34 -2.84
N LEU A 25 -11.78 -2.01 -2.96
CA LEU A 25 -12.04 -1.30 -4.20
C LEU A 25 -11.09 -1.74 -5.32
N VAL A 26 -9.78 -1.83 -5.05
CA VAL A 26 -8.79 -2.28 -6.04
C VAL A 26 -9.08 -3.71 -6.50
N TRP A 27 -9.46 -4.60 -5.59
CA TRP A 27 -9.85 -5.96 -5.93
C TRP A 27 -11.11 -6.00 -6.81
N GLU A 28 -12.14 -5.23 -6.49
CA GLU A 28 -13.34 -5.13 -7.33
C GLU A 28 -13.03 -4.58 -8.73
N LEU A 29 -12.17 -3.56 -8.82
CA LEU A 29 -11.72 -3.02 -10.11
C LEU A 29 -10.88 -4.05 -10.89
N GLY A 30 -9.98 -4.78 -10.22
CA GLY A 30 -9.15 -5.83 -10.79
C GLY A 30 -9.95 -7.02 -11.34
N LYS A 31 -11.00 -7.42 -10.62
CA LYS A 31 -11.98 -8.42 -11.08
C LYS A 31 -12.73 -7.96 -12.33
N ARG A 32 -13.21 -6.72 -12.32
CA ARG A 32 -14.06 -6.15 -13.39
C ARG A 32 -13.29 -5.80 -14.65
N ILE A 33 -12.04 -5.32 -14.53
CA ILE A 33 -11.21 -5.04 -15.70
C ILE A 33 -10.88 -6.34 -16.44
N GLY A 34 -10.63 -7.43 -15.71
CA GLY A 34 -10.48 -8.78 -16.28
C GLY A 34 -9.32 -8.94 -17.27
N LYS A 35 -8.40 -7.97 -17.35
CA LYS A 35 -7.28 -7.98 -18.32
C LYS A 35 -5.97 -8.45 -17.67
N PRO A 36 -5.31 -9.49 -18.20
CA PRO A 36 -4.08 -10.03 -17.63
C PRO A 36 -2.86 -9.12 -17.77
N ASN A 37 -2.93 -8.04 -18.57
CA ASN A 37 -1.88 -7.03 -18.67
C ASN A 37 -2.01 -5.91 -17.62
N SER A 38 -2.92 -6.04 -16.65
CA SER A 38 -3.13 -5.07 -15.56
C SER A 38 -2.57 -5.60 -14.24
N LEU A 39 -1.83 -4.77 -13.49
CA LEU A 39 -1.33 -5.14 -12.17
C LEU A 39 -2.46 -5.49 -11.20
N ILE A 40 -3.52 -4.67 -11.17
CA ILE A 40 -4.64 -4.85 -10.24
C ILE A 40 -5.47 -6.10 -10.54
N HIS A 41 -5.42 -6.61 -11.79
CA HIS A 41 -6.02 -7.91 -12.11
C HIS A 41 -5.31 -9.04 -11.35
N TRP A 42 -3.98 -9.03 -11.34
CA TRP A 42 -3.19 -10.03 -10.61
C TRP A 42 -3.24 -9.83 -9.10
N ALA A 43 -3.33 -8.58 -8.63
CA ALA A 43 -3.54 -8.29 -7.21
C ALA A 43 -4.86 -8.91 -6.71
N TRP A 44 -5.96 -8.71 -7.45
CA TRP A 44 -7.24 -9.37 -7.17
C TRP A 44 -7.12 -10.90 -7.26
N LYS A 45 -6.57 -11.42 -8.35
CA LYS A 45 -6.54 -12.87 -8.61
C LYS A 45 -5.75 -13.65 -7.56
N ASN A 46 -4.70 -13.06 -7.01
CA ASN A 46 -3.85 -13.68 -5.99
C ASN A 46 -4.14 -13.15 -4.56
N GLN A 47 -5.20 -12.35 -4.39
CA GLN A 47 -5.57 -11.75 -3.09
C GLN A 47 -4.41 -10.97 -2.44
N VAL A 48 -3.60 -10.28 -3.26
CA VAL A 48 -2.54 -9.39 -2.78
C VAL A 48 -3.18 -8.05 -2.43
N PRO A 49 -3.12 -7.59 -1.17
CA PRO A 49 -3.72 -6.33 -0.75
C PRO A 49 -2.95 -5.13 -1.34
N VAL A 50 -3.70 -4.16 -1.86
CA VAL A 50 -3.15 -2.89 -2.38
C VAL A 50 -3.76 -1.75 -1.60
N CYS A 51 -3.08 -1.33 -0.53
CA CYS A 51 -3.49 -0.21 0.30
C CYS A 51 -3.12 1.12 -0.37
N ILE A 52 -4.08 2.05 -0.47
CA ILE A 52 -3.87 3.40 -1.02
C ILE A 52 -4.39 4.41 0.02
N PRO A 53 -3.54 4.83 0.97
CA PRO A 53 -3.99 5.75 2.04
C PRO A 53 -4.50 7.10 1.49
N GLY A 54 -3.93 7.57 0.37
CA GLY A 54 -4.34 8.79 -0.34
C GLY A 54 -5.34 8.56 -1.47
N ILE A 55 -6.34 7.68 -1.32
CA ILE A 55 -7.23 7.24 -2.43
C ILE A 55 -7.99 8.37 -3.14
N THR A 56 -8.18 9.51 -2.49
CA THR A 56 -8.87 10.67 -3.06
C THR A 56 -7.99 11.49 -4.02
N ASP A 57 -6.67 11.34 -3.95
CA ASP A 57 -5.72 12.15 -4.72
C ASP A 57 -5.39 11.50 -6.08
N GLY A 58 -6.34 11.60 -7.01
CA GLY A 58 -6.16 11.12 -8.38
C GLY A 58 -7.45 11.00 -9.17
N SER A 59 -7.34 10.48 -10.39
CA SER A 59 -8.49 10.31 -11.30
C SER A 59 -9.59 9.44 -10.69
N ILE A 60 -9.21 8.34 -10.02
CA ILE A 60 -10.16 7.49 -9.30
C ILE A 60 -10.85 8.27 -8.17
N GLY A 61 -10.11 9.05 -7.38
CA GLY A 61 -10.66 9.92 -6.34
C GLY A 61 -11.72 10.89 -6.86
N ALA A 62 -11.46 11.53 -8.00
CA ALA A 62 -12.45 12.40 -8.64
C ALA A 62 -13.73 11.64 -9.06
N GLN A 63 -13.59 10.42 -9.61
CA GLN A 63 -14.73 9.57 -9.95
C GLN A 63 -15.52 9.14 -8.71
N LEU A 64 -14.83 8.78 -7.62
CA LEU A 64 -15.46 8.44 -6.35
C LEU A 64 -16.25 9.62 -5.78
N PHE A 65 -15.70 10.85 -5.86
CA PHE A 65 -16.40 12.06 -5.45
C PHE A 65 -17.66 12.30 -6.29
N MET A 66 -17.55 12.23 -7.63
CA MET A 66 -18.69 12.38 -8.53
C MET A 66 -19.76 11.29 -8.30
N PHE A 67 -19.34 10.06 -8.04
CA PHE A 67 -20.23 8.96 -7.70
C PHE A 67 -21.00 9.26 -6.41
N ARG A 68 -20.31 9.74 -5.37
CA ARG A 68 -20.93 10.13 -4.09
C ARG A 68 -21.93 11.27 -4.21
N GLN A 69 -21.81 12.16 -5.21
CA GLN A 69 -22.82 13.20 -5.46
C GLN A 69 -24.17 12.60 -5.85
N LYS A 70 -24.18 11.45 -6.55
CA LYS A 70 -25.40 10.75 -6.97
C LYS A 70 -25.85 9.69 -5.96
N HIS A 71 -24.91 9.14 -5.20
CA HIS A 71 -25.13 8.08 -4.22
C HIS A 71 -24.58 8.51 -2.86
N ARG A 72 -25.37 9.27 -2.11
CA ARG A 72 -24.94 9.91 -0.85
C ARG A 72 -24.60 8.93 0.27
N ASP A 73 -25.12 7.71 0.17
CA ASP A 73 -24.84 6.59 1.06
C ASP A 73 -23.50 5.91 0.76
N PHE A 74 -22.86 6.18 -0.37
CA PHE A 74 -21.54 5.66 -0.68
C PHE A 74 -20.44 6.34 0.17
N HIS A 75 -19.58 5.51 0.77
CA HIS A 75 -18.32 5.93 1.33
C HIS A 75 -17.26 4.83 1.18
N LEU A 76 -15.98 5.21 1.24
CA LEU A 76 -14.88 4.27 1.46
C LEU A 76 -14.51 4.32 2.93
N ASP A 77 -14.44 3.15 3.54
CA ASP A 77 -13.96 3.00 4.91
C ASP A 77 -12.44 2.87 4.90
N THR A 78 -11.74 4.00 5.03
CA THR A 78 -10.27 4.02 5.02
C THR A 78 -9.67 3.35 6.26
N LEU A 79 -10.40 3.30 7.38
CA LEU A 79 -9.94 2.61 8.59
C LEU A 79 -9.99 1.09 8.43
N ALA A 80 -10.84 0.57 7.53
CA ALA A 80 -10.81 -0.84 7.17
C ALA A 80 -9.47 -1.26 6.55
N ASP A 81 -8.83 -0.39 5.75
CA ASP A 81 -7.50 -0.68 5.22
C ASP A 81 -6.44 -0.71 6.33
N GLU A 82 -6.53 0.20 7.30
CA GLU A 82 -5.63 0.23 8.45
C GLU A 82 -5.75 -1.04 9.31
N GLN A 83 -6.96 -1.60 9.47
CA GLN A 83 -7.14 -2.90 10.11
C GLN A 83 -6.40 -4.01 9.34
N VAL A 84 -6.54 -4.07 8.01
CA VAL A 84 -5.83 -5.06 7.19
C VAL A 84 -4.31 -4.90 7.33
N MET A 85 -3.80 -3.67 7.32
CA MET A 85 -2.38 -3.42 7.50
C MET A 85 -1.88 -3.83 8.88
N SER A 86 -2.66 -3.58 9.94
CA SER A 86 -2.39 -4.06 11.29
C SER A 86 -2.31 -5.59 11.33
N ASP A 87 -3.29 -6.28 10.76
CA ASP A 87 -3.36 -7.74 10.78
C ASP A 87 -2.19 -8.36 10.02
N LEU A 88 -1.75 -7.74 8.92
CA LEU A 88 -0.60 -8.19 8.13
C LEU A 88 0.75 -8.00 8.84
N THR A 89 0.87 -7.07 9.79
CA THR A 89 2.14 -6.83 10.49
C THR A 89 2.21 -7.42 11.89
N TRP A 90 1.08 -7.67 12.53
CA TRP A 90 1.04 -8.05 13.94
C TRP A 90 1.65 -9.42 14.23
N ASP A 91 1.31 -10.45 13.43
CA ASP A 91 1.70 -11.85 13.70
C ASP A 91 2.58 -12.48 12.61
N VAL A 92 3.45 -11.66 12.01
CA VAL A 92 4.40 -12.15 10.99
C VAL A 92 5.80 -12.38 11.58
N ALA A 93 6.29 -13.60 11.38
CA ALA A 93 7.65 -13.99 11.77
C ALA A 93 8.72 -13.12 11.10
N THR A 94 8.48 -12.69 9.86
CA THR A 94 9.42 -11.86 9.09
C THR A 94 8.65 -10.84 8.26
N SER A 95 9.12 -9.60 8.25
CA SER A 95 8.60 -8.51 7.44
C SER A 95 9.74 -7.73 6.81
N ASN A 96 9.82 -7.81 5.48
CA ASN A 96 10.85 -7.17 4.66
C ASN A 96 10.20 -6.17 3.71
N ALA A 97 10.93 -5.11 3.36
CA ALA A 97 10.40 -4.07 2.47
C ALA A 97 11.32 -3.79 1.27
N LEU A 98 10.73 -3.80 0.07
CA LEU A 98 11.27 -3.12 -1.10
C LEU A 98 10.49 -1.82 -1.28
N MET A 99 11.12 -0.69 -0.97
CA MET A 99 10.52 0.63 -1.08
C MET A 99 11.06 1.32 -2.33
N VAL A 100 10.15 1.71 -3.23
CA VAL A 100 10.47 2.41 -4.47
C VAL A 100 9.89 3.81 -4.40
N GLY A 101 10.75 4.81 -4.31
CA GLY A 101 10.35 6.21 -4.09
C GLY A 101 9.95 6.50 -2.63
N GLY A 102 9.64 7.77 -2.35
CA GLY A 102 9.32 8.25 -1.00
C GLY A 102 7.82 8.40 -0.73
N GLY A 103 7.47 9.43 0.04
CA GLY A 103 6.09 9.83 0.30
C GLY A 103 5.30 8.88 1.19
N ILE A 104 3.97 8.86 0.98
CA ILE A 104 3.03 8.15 1.84
C ILE A 104 3.24 6.64 1.84
N SER A 105 3.60 6.05 0.69
CA SER A 105 3.85 4.60 0.56
C SER A 105 5.04 4.15 1.42
N LYS A 106 6.17 4.88 1.35
CA LYS A 106 7.32 4.64 2.24
C LYS A 106 6.90 4.77 3.70
N HIS A 107 6.23 5.87 4.07
CA HIS A 107 5.84 6.11 5.46
C HIS A 107 4.99 4.98 6.02
N HIS A 108 3.95 4.59 5.28
CA HIS A 108 2.93 3.67 5.74
C HIS A 108 3.52 2.28 5.98
N VAL A 109 4.42 1.81 5.10
CA VAL A 109 5.12 0.53 5.26
C VAL A 109 5.99 0.50 6.52
N ILE A 110 6.85 1.51 6.71
CA ILE A 110 7.77 1.53 7.85
C ILE A 110 7.03 1.79 9.18
N TRP A 111 5.96 2.59 9.15
CA TRP A 111 5.16 2.91 10.33
C TRP A 111 4.41 1.69 10.85
N TRP A 112 3.76 0.91 9.98
CA TRP A 112 3.09 -0.33 10.40
C TRP A 112 4.04 -1.38 10.98
N ASN A 113 5.29 -1.37 10.52
CA ASN A 113 6.32 -2.26 11.06
C ASN A 113 6.87 -1.82 12.42
N GLN A 114 6.67 -0.56 12.82
CA GLN A 114 7.06 -0.07 14.15
C GLN A 114 6.41 -0.90 15.26
N TYR A 115 5.14 -1.31 15.07
CA TYR A 115 4.36 -2.04 16.06
C TYR A 115 4.83 -3.48 16.31
N ARG A 116 5.67 -4.03 15.41
CA ARG A 116 6.31 -5.35 15.57
C ARG A 116 7.81 -5.26 15.89
N GLY A 117 8.28 -4.09 16.34
CA GLY A 117 9.69 -3.83 16.65
C GLY A 117 10.56 -3.51 15.42
N GLY A 118 9.94 -3.21 14.27
CA GLY A 118 10.61 -2.77 13.06
C GLY A 118 10.74 -3.85 11.97
N LEU A 119 11.05 -3.41 10.75
CA LEU A 119 11.41 -4.27 9.61
C LEU A 119 12.64 -5.14 9.90
N ASP A 120 12.63 -6.36 9.34
CA ASP A 120 13.72 -7.34 9.45
C ASP A 120 14.80 -7.17 8.36
N ALA A 121 14.43 -6.64 7.20
CA ALA A 121 15.34 -6.17 6.16
C ALA A 121 14.66 -5.14 5.25
N ALA A 122 15.43 -4.26 4.62
CA ALA A 122 14.86 -3.34 3.63
C ALA A 122 15.82 -2.90 2.52
N VAL A 123 15.28 -2.80 1.31
CA VAL A 123 15.90 -2.13 0.17
C VAL A 123 15.10 -0.87 -0.12
N TYR A 124 15.78 0.28 -0.16
CA TYR A 124 15.15 1.55 -0.43
C TYR A 124 15.75 2.21 -1.68
N ILE A 125 14.95 2.41 -2.72
CA ILE A 125 15.33 3.12 -3.96
C ILE A 125 14.75 4.53 -3.92
N THR A 126 15.59 5.56 -4.08
CA THR A 126 15.13 6.95 -4.04
C THR A 126 16.01 7.90 -4.84
N THR A 127 15.41 8.99 -5.31
CA THR A 127 16.10 10.16 -5.85
C THR A 127 16.07 11.35 -4.87
N ALA A 128 15.36 11.22 -3.74
CA ALA A 128 15.20 12.30 -2.79
C ALA A 128 16.48 12.56 -1.99
N PRO A 129 16.94 13.81 -1.89
CA PRO A 129 18.11 14.15 -1.08
C PRO A 129 17.77 14.14 0.41
N GLU A 130 18.75 13.85 1.26
CA GLU A 130 18.53 13.82 2.70
C GLU A 130 18.52 15.22 3.36
N HIS A 131 19.23 16.18 2.79
CA HIS A 131 19.47 17.48 3.43
C HIS A 131 18.23 18.37 3.54
N ASP A 132 17.13 18.03 2.86
CA ASP A 132 15.86 18.76 2.95
C ASP A 132 15.03 18.37 4.18
N GLY A 133 15.47 17.37 4.96
CA GLY A 133 14.78 16.89 6.15
C GLY A 133 13.45 16.19 5.85
N SER A 134 13.19 15.83 4.59
CA SER A 134 11.95 15.17 4.20
C SER A 134 11.96 13.69 4.58
N LEU A 135 10.78 13.15 4.85
CA LEU A 135 10.63 11.69 5.01
C LEU A 135 11.11 10.94 3.75
N SER A 136 10.89 11.50 2.56
CA SER A 136 11.36 10.90 1.31
C SER A 136 12.89 10.82 1.28
N GLY A 137 13.60 11.87 1.70
CA GLY A 137 15.06 11.89 1.80
C GLY A 137 15.65 11.06 2.93
N ALA A 138 14.88 10.85 4.01
CA ALA A 138 15.33 10.17 5.22
C ALA A 138 15.91 8.79 4.94
N ARG A 139 17.13 8.54 5.42
CA ARG A 139 17.79 7.23 5.26
C ARG A 139 17.21 6.22 6.24
N LEU A 140 17.44 4.93 5.97
CA LEU A 140 16.92 3.85 6.82
C LEU A 140 17.48 3.90 8.25
N ARG A 141 18.66 4.52 8.47
CA ARG A 141 19.16 4.82 9.83
C ARG A 141 18.22 5.71 10.65
N GLU A 142 17.47 6.60 10.01
CA GLU A 142 16.45 7.39 10.70
C GLU A 142 15.26 6.49 11.05
N ALA A 143 14.81 5.61 10.16
CA ALA A 143 13.76 4.64 10.49
C ALA A 143 14.13 3.77 11.71
N ILE A 144 15.41 3.42 11.88
CA ILE A 144 15.92 2.72 13.06
C ILE A 144 15.74 3.54 14.35
N SER A 145 16.03 4.85 14.35
CA SER A 145 15.88 5.69 15.55
C SER A 145 14.43 5.77 16.04
N TRP A 146 13.46 5.62 15.13
CA TRP A 146 12.05 5.56 15.45
C TRP A 146 11.55 4.15 15.79
N GLY A 147 12.39 3.11 15.74
CA GLY A 147 11.96 1.72 15.91
C GLY A 147 11.11 1.18 14.76
N LYS A 148 11.10 1.88 13.61
CA LYS A 148 10.41 1.44 12.38
C LYS A 148 11.21 0.37 11.62
N MET A 149 12.49 0.23 11.96
CA MET A 149 13.40 -0.81 11.47
C MET A 149 14.25 -1.32 12.65
N ARG A 150 14.56 -2.62 12.67
CA ARG A 150 15.41 -3.18 13.73
C ARG A 150 16.85 -2.67 13.57
N PRO A 151 17.58 -2.39 14.67
CA PRO A 151 18.95 -1.87 14.59
C PRO A 151 19.91 -2.73 13.76
N GLU A 152 19.79 -4.06 13.87
CA GLU A 152 20.66 -5.03 13.19
C GLU A 152 20.10 -5.52 11.85
N ALA A 153 18.97 -4.97 11.38
CA ALA A 153 18.34 -5.41 10.14
C ALA A 153 19.21 -5.05 8.93
N PRO A 154 19.54 -6.01 8.04
CA PRO A 154 20.22 -5.74 6.79
C PRO A 154 19.44 -4.72 5.96
N ASN A 155 20.10 -3.63 5.58
CA ASN A 155 19.43 -2.55 4.87
C ASN A 155 20.34 -1.85 3.89
N VAL A 156 19.77 -1.36 2.78
CA VAL A 156 20.48 -0.58 1.78
C VAL A 156 19.58 0.52 1.23
N CYS A 157 20.15 1.71 1.08
CA CYS A 157 19.56 2.81 0.35
C CYS A 157 20.32 3.00 -0.96
N VAL A 158 19.65 2.78 -2.08
CA VAL A 158 20.18 2.94 -3.43
C VAL A 158 19.67 4.25 -4.00
N GLU A 159 20.60 5.17 -4.25
CA GLU A 159 20.30 6.45 -4.89
C GLU A 159 20.25 6.29 -6.39
N GLY A 160 19.10 6.57 -6.99
CA GLY A 160 18.93 6.51 -8.44
C GLY A 160 17.47 6.38 -8.87
N ASP A 161 17.27 6.50 -10.18
CA ASP A 161 15.96 6.44 -10.78
C ASP A 161 15.45 4.99 -10.83
N ALA A 162 14.23 4.78 -10.32
CA ALA A 162 13.59 3.47 -10.28
C ALA A 162 13.37 2.87 -11.68
N SER A 163 13.19 3.69 -12.71
CA SER A 163 13.02 3.22 -14.10
C SER A 163 14.27 2.53 -14.66
N VAL A 164 15.45 2.84 -14.12
CA VAL A 164 16.72 2.19 -14.47
C VAL A 164 16.99 1.02 -13.53
N LEU A 165 16.81 1.24 -12.22
CA LEU A 165 17.22 0.27 -11.20
C LEU A 165 16.28 -0.94 -11.10
N LEU A 166 14.96 -0.75 -11.23
CA LEU A 166 14.01 -1.86 -11.10
C LEU A 166 14.17 -2.93 -12.19
N PRO A 167 14.35 -2.59 -13.49
CA PRO A 167 14.63 -3.60 -14.50
C PRO A 167 15.92 -4.38 -14.24
N LEU A 168 16.98 -3.75 -13.73
CA LEU A 168 18.24 -4.42 -13.40
C LEU A 168 18.07 -5.40 -12.24
N ILE A 169 17.39 -4.97 -11.16
CA ILE A 169 17.06 -5.83 -10.02
C ILE A 169 16.16 -6.99 -10.48
N GLY A 170 15.14 -6.70 -11.28
CA GLY A 170 14.24 -7.71 -11.84
C GLY A 170 14.99 -8.72 -12.70
N SER A 171 15.91 -8.28 -13.54
CA SER A 171 16.73 -9.17 -14.37
C SER A 171 17.56 -10.12 -13.51
N ASP A 172 18.19 -9.65 -12.43
CA ASP A 172 18.98 -10.51 -11.54
C ASP A 172 18.11 -11.48 -10.72
N ILE A 173 16.90 -11.09 -10.32
CA ILE A 173 16.00 -11.95 -9.52
C ILE A 173 15.32 -13.02 -10.38
N PHE A 174 14.84 -12.66 -11.57
CA PHE A 174 13.99 -13.53 -12.40
C PHE A 174 14.75 -14.34 -13.45
N ASN A 175 16.00 -14.01 -13.78
CA ASN A 175 16.83 -14.77 -14.74
C ASN A 175 17.83 -15.73 -14.07
N ARG A 176 17.59 -16.11 -12.81
CA ARG A 176 18.36 -17.15 -12.11
C ARG A 176 17.80 -18.54 -12.37
#